data_AF-A0A543EWA5-F1
#
_entry.id   AF-A0A543EWA5-F1
#
_cell.length_a   1.000
_cell.length_b   1.000
_cell.length_c   1.000
_cell.angle_alpha   90.00
_cell.angle_beta   90.00
_cell.angle_gamma   90.00
#
_symmetry.space_group_name_H-M   'P 1'
#
loop_
_entity.id
_entity.type
_entity.pdbx_description
1 polymer ?
#
loop_
_entity_poly.entity_id
_entity_poly.type
_entity_poly.pdbx_seq_one_letter_code
_entity_poly.pdbx_strand_id
1 'polypeptide(L)' 'MSSIIFDYLMPLLGPEQAAYWAQVFMVDPT' A
#
# COMPACT_ATOMS: atom_id res chain seq x y z
N MET A 1 1.20 10.87 3.70
CA MET A 1 0.56 9.63 4.18
C MET A 1 1.56 8.50 4.00
N SER A 2 2.20 8.05 5.08
CA SER A 2 2.96 6.78 5.03
C SER A 2 1.99 5.69 5.50
N SER A 3 1.65 4.79 4.59
CA SER A 3 0.89 3.57 4.89
C SER A 3 1.93 2.48 5.13
N ILE A 4 1.90 1.86 6.31
CA ILE A 4 2.81 0.75 6.65
C ILE A 4 2.78 -0.34 5.57
N ILE A 5 1.62 -0.56 4.96
CA ILE A 5 1.46 -1.51 3.84
C ILE A 5 2.22 -1.03 2.61
N PHE A 6 2.16 0.25 2.27
CA PHE A 6 2.93 0.80 1.14
C PHE A 6 4.44 0.62 1.35
N ASP A 7 4.94 1.00 2.52
CA ASP A 7 6.38 0.92 2.83
C ASP A 7 6.88 -0.54 2.84
N TYR A 8 6.03 -1.48 3.28
CA TYR A 8 6.32 -2.92 3.22
C TYR A 8 6.33 -3.47 1.79
N LEU A 9 5.39 -3.05 0.95
CA LEU A 9 5.25 -3.57 -0.42
C LEU A 9 6.23 -2.93 -1.40
N MET A 10 6.71 -1.70 -1.14
CA MET A 10 7.61 -0.95 -1.99
C MET A 10 8.87 -1.74 -2.42
N PRO A 11 9.66 -2.36 -1.51
CA PRO A 11 10.83 -3.14 -1.91
C PRO A 11 10.50 -4.46 -2.63
N LEU A 12 9.25 -4.93 -2.56
CA LEU A 12 8.83 -6.22 -3.10
C LEU A 12 8.21 -6.12 -4.49
N LEU A 13 7.40 -5.08 -4.72
CA LEU A 13 6.56 -4.95 -5.93
C LEU A 13 6.84 -3.68 -6.74
N GLY A 14 7.64 -2.77 -6.20
CA GLY A 14 7.84 -1.44 -6.77
C GLY A 14 6.68 -0.48 -6.50
N PRO A 15 6.86 0.81 -6.84
CA PRO A 15 6.00 1.89 -6.36
C PRO A 15 4.55 1.80 -6.86
N GLU A 16 4.31 1.43 -8.12
CA GLU A 16 2.95 1.38 -8.68
C GLU A 16 2.10 0.28 -8.05
N GLN A 17 2.65 -0.94 -7.94
CA GLN A 17 1.94 -2.07 -7.35
C GLN A 17 1.77 -1.90 -5.83
N ALA A 18 2.77 -1.35 -5.14
CA ALA A 18 2.66 -1.03 -3.71
C ALA A 18 1.51 -0.04 -3.44
N ALA A 19 1.34 0.98 -4.30
CA ALA A 19 0.24 1.94 -4.16
C ALA A 19 -1.13 1.29 -4.36
N TYR A 20 -1.29 0.46 -5.40
CA TYR A 20 -2.53 -0.26 -5.68
C TYR A 20 -2.94 -1.14 -4.50
N TRP A 21 -2.05 -2.02 -4.05
CA TRP A 21 -2.36 -2.94 -2.96
C TRP A 21 -2.51 -2.23 -1.62
N ALA A 22 -1.75 -1.16 -1.36
CA ALA A 22 -1.95 -0.35 -0.16
C ALA A 22 -3.34 0.29 -0.12
N GLN A 23 -3.91 0.70 -1.25
CA GLN A 23 -5.31 1.16 -1.32
C GLN A 23 -6.31 0.03 -1.12
N VAL A 24 -6.09 -1.13 -1.74
CA VAL A 24 -6.98 -2.30 -1.62
C VAL A 24 -7.06 -2.81 -0.17
N PHE A 25 -5.92 -2.82 0.54
CA PHE A 25 -5.86 -3.25 1.94
C PHE A 25 -6.16 -2.12 2.93
N MET A 26 -6.34 -0.89 2.45
CA MET A 26 -6.83 0.20 3.29
C MET A 26 -8.31 -0.09 3.57
N VAL A 27 -8.57 -0.67 4.73
CA VAL A 27 -9.94 -0.84 5.21
C VAL A 27 -10.51 0.56 5.45
N ASP A 28 -11.47 0.95 4.62
CA ASP A 28 -12.20 2.20 4.78
C ASP A 28 -13.10 2.07 6.03
N PRO A 29 -12.92 2.91 7.06
CA PRO A 29 -13.78 2.90 8.23
C PRO A 29 -15.06 3.69 7.93
N THR A 30 -15.89 3.20 7.00
CA THR A 30 -17.29 3.63 6.89
C THR A 30 -18.14 2.97 7.97
#